data_AF-A0A2T0QQM7-F1
#
_entry.id   AF-A0A2T0QQM7-F1
#
_cell.length_a   1.000
_cell.length_b   1.000
_cell.length_c   1.000
_cell.angle_alpha   90.00
_cell.angle_beta   90.00
_cell.angle_gamma   90.00
#
_symmetry.space_group_name_H-M   'P 1'
#
loop_
_entity.id
_entity.type
_entity.pdbx_description
1 polymer ?
#
loop_
_entity_poly.entity_id
_entity_poly.type
_entity_poly.pdbx_seq_one_letter_code
_entity_poly.pdbx_strand_id
1 'polypeptide(L)'
;MSKLLKLLLGLLLPGVDDPAADPVDPVDPAADPADPVDPAGSETDDEDIDFDFVEPTPRAAPKRTTDDRLAGIEASMAEARRIAEERMRGTGAPTAPVDVEFQREEERLRAADLSETERWQINSNRVLRDSQRAANAALFQAQDLNDRTTFESKVAADPHRARYRDRVEAALAEERRHGRNASREAIYYHMLGKDIADGKLKPKAKAKTPAADVPRGRTPAVRSNVQSGRGSTEHQKRAARLENLNI
;
A
#
# COMPACT_ATOMS: atom_id res chain seq x y z
N MET A 1 -25.81 46.51 11.57
CA MET A 1 -25.39 45.34 10.79
C MET A 1 -26.60 44.81 10.03
N SER A 2 -26.53 44.71 8.71
CA SER A 2 -27.65 44.35 7.85
C SER A 2 -28.09 42.89 8.07
N LYS A 3 -29.41 42.64 8.12
CA LYS A 3 -30.01 41.32 8.34
C LYS A 3 -29.56 40.28 7.29
N LEU A 4 -29.27 40.76 6.08
CA LEU A 4 -28.73 39.98 4.96
C LEU A 4 -27.34 39.41 5.26
N LEU A 5 -26.49 40.18 5.94
CA LEU A 5 -25.13 39.77 6.29
C LEU A 5 -25.14 38.69 7.39
N LYS A 6 -26.10 38.74 8.31
CA LYS A 6 -26.31 37.69 9.33
C LYS A 6 -26.80 36.37 8.74
N LEU A 7 -27.70 36.44 7.76
CA LEU A 7 -28.23 35.26 7.06
C LEU A 7 -27.15 34.57 6.21
N LEU A 8 -26.29 35.37 5.56
CA LEU A 8 -25.14 34.86 4.80
C LEU A 8 -24.08 34.23 5.70
N LEU A 9 -23.79 34.80 6.87
CA LEU A 9 -22.84 34.20 7.82
C LEU A 9 -23.38 32.91 8.44
N GLY A 10 -24.66 32.87 8.82
CA GLY A 10 -25.27 31.66 9.41
C GLY A 10 -25.36 30.48 8.45
N LEU A 11 -25.41 30.73 7.13
CA LEU A 11 -25.38 29.68 6.13
C LEU A 11 -23.95 29.17 5.86
N LEU A 12 -22.95 30.01 6.08
CA LEU A 12 -21.55 29.72 5.75
C LEU A 12 -20.77 29.09 6.91
N LEU A 13 -21.22 29.29 8.17
CA LEU A 13 -20.67 28.66 9.37
C LEU A 13 -21.79 28.14 10.28
N PRO A 14 -22.37 26.95 10.01
CA PRO A 14 -23.29 26.32 10.95
C PRO A 14 -22.51 25.93 12.22
N GLY A 15 -22.67 26.71 13.29
CA GLY A 15 -22.10 26.41 14.61
C GLY A 15 -21.38 27.56 15.32
N VAL A 16 -21.32 28.77 14.76
CA VAL A 16 -20.72 29.93 15.43
C VAL A 16 -21.79 30.99 15.70
N ASP A 17 -22.62 30.73 16.71
CA ASP A 17 -23.22 31.73 17.61
C ASP A 17 -24.27 31.04 18.49
N ASP A 18 -23.83 30.48 19.62
CA ASP A 18 -24.68 30.37 20.80
C ASP A 18 -23.86 30.78 22.05
N PRO A 19 -23.88 32.07 22.45
CA PRO A 19 -23.24 32.52 23.67
C PRO A 19 -24.22 32.46 24.86
N ALA A 20 -24.88 31.32 25.08
CA ALA A 20 -25.76 31.09 26.23
C ALA A 20 -26.04 29.60 26.52
N ALA A 21 -25.04 28.85 26.98
CA ALA A 21 -25.29 27.62 27.73
C ALA A 21 -24.16 27.39 28.76
N ASP A 22 -24.56 27.32 30.02
CA ASP A 22 -23.74 27.19 31.24
C ASP A 22 -22.78 25.98 31.26
N PRO A 23 -21.71 26.05 32.08
CA PRO A 23 -20.79 24.95 32.31
C PRO A 23 -21.42 23.93 33.27
N VAL A 24 -21.50 22.66 32.86
CA VAL A 24 -21.87 21.58 33.77
C VAL A 24 -20.58 20.92 34.27
N ASP A 25 -20.39 21.02 35.59
CA ASP A 25 -19.31 20.48 36.39
C ASP A 25 -19.19 18.93 36.31
N PRO A 26 -18.04 18.36 36.74
CA PRO A 26 -17.65 16.98 36.44
C PRO A 26 -18.37 15.97 37.34
N VAL A 27 -18.79 14.85 36.74
CA VAL A 27 -19.29 13.70 37.49
C VAL A 27 -18.12 12.77 37.81
N ASP A 28 -17.77 12.73 39.11
CA ASP A 28 -17.05 11.62 39.74
C ASP A 28 -18.07 10.55 40.14
N PRO A 29 -17.77 9.26 39.96
CA PRO A 29 -18.02 8.32 41.04
C PRO A 29 -16.80 7.45 41.34
N ALA A 30 -16.40 7.50 42.61
CA ALA A 30 -15.41 6.66 43.24
C ALA A 30 -15.83 5.17 43.39
N ALA A 31 -14.79 4.33 43.53
CA ALA A 31 -14.70 2.96 44.09
C ALA A 31 -15.19 1.80 43.19
N ASP A 32 -14.50 0.68 42.97
CA ASP A 32 -13.34 -0.01 43.58
C ASP A 32 -12.77 -0.99 42.52
N PRO A 33 -11.52 -1.50 42.61
CA PRO A 33 -10.81 -2.17 41.52
C PRO A 33 -11.21 -3.66 41.43
N ALA A 34 -11.77 -4.05 40.29
CA ALA A 34 -11.83 -5.46 39.90
C ALA A 34 -10.63 -5.78 39.01
N ASP A 35 -9.90 -6.81 39.43
CA ASP A 35 -8.69 -7.40 38.86
C ASP A 35 -8.60 -7.37 37.32
N PRO A 36 -7.41 -7.14 36.75
CA PRO A 36 -7.18 -7.43 35.34
C PRO A 36 -7.26 -8.95 35.13
N VAL A 37 -8.37 -9.39 34.54
CA VAL A 37 -8.48 -10.72 33.96
C VAL A 37 -7.51 -10.77 32.78
N ASP A 38 -6.40 -11.46 33.04
CA ASP A 38 -5.46 -12.04 32.10
C ASP A 38 -6.19 -12.58 30.85
N PRO A 39 -6.04 -11.98 29.66
CA PRO A 39 -6.31 -12.71 28.43
C PRO A 39 -5.17 -13.71 28.27
N ALA A 40 -5.37 -14.86 28.94
CA ALA A 40 -4.60 -16.08 28.75
C ALA A 40 -4.22 -16.23 27.28
N GLY A 41 -2.90 -16.37 27.09
CA GLY A 41 -2.18 -16.46 25.84
C GLY A 41 -2.99 -16.99 24.67
N SER A 42 -3.32 -16.08 23.76
CA SER A 42 -3.26 -16.43 22.35
C SER A 42 -1.79 -16.70 22.06
N GLU A 43 -1.39 -17.97 22.16
CA GLU A 43 -0.25 -18.52 21.44
C GLU A 43 -0.46 -18.26 19.94
N THR A 44 -0.27 -17.02 19.51
CA THR A 44 0.35 -16.80 18.21
C THR A 44 1.77 -17.28 18.41
N ASP A 45 1.98 -18.55 18.10
CA ASP A 45 3.29 -19.04 17.71
C ASP A 45 3.76 -18.12 16.58
N ASP A 46 4.43 -17.04 16.96
CA ASP A 46 5.37 -16.30 16.14
C ASP A 46 6.44 -17.33 15.78
N GLU A 47 6.14 -18.13 14.77
CA GLU A 47 7.11 -18.97 14.09
C GLU A 47 8.15 -18.00 13.53
N ASP A 48 9.21 -17.75 14.30
CA ASP A 48 10.42 -17.07 13.87
C ASP A 48 10.92 -17.76 12.59
N ILE A 49 10.56 -17.19 11.45
CA ILE A 49 11.08 -17.60 10.15
C ILE A 49 12.46 -16.95 10.02
N ASP A 50 13.43 -17.51 10.74
CA ASP A 50 14.83 -17.17 10.56
C ASP A 50 15.28 -17.62 9.17
N PHE A 51 15.36 -16.66 8.25
CA PHE A 51 16.01 -16.81 6.96
C PHE A 51 17.49 -16.44 7.13
N ASP A 52 18.35 -17.46 7.15
CA ASP A 52 19.81 -17.30 7.11
C ASP A 52 20.23 -16.65 5.79
N PHE A 53 20.27 -15.32 5.79
CA PHE A 53 20.90 -14.53 4.75
C PHE A 53 22.41 -14.51 5.02
N VAL A 54 23.16 -15.32 4.26
CA VAL A 54 24.63 -15.26 4.26
C VAL A 54 25.05 -13.97 3.57
N GLU A 55 25.48 -12.98 4.35
CA GLU A 55 26.08 -11.76 3.84
C GLU A 55 27.37 -12.12 3.09
N PRO A 56 27.49 -11.79 1.78
CA PRO A 56 28.74 -12.00 1.08
C PRO A 56 29.79 -11.03 1.64
N THR A 57 30.69 -11.54 2.49
CA THR A 57 31.82 -10.78 3.02
C THR A 57 32.59 -10.12 1.86
N PRO A 58 32.69 -8.78 1.81
CA PRO A 58 33.38 -8.10 0.74
C PRO A 58 34.87 -8.43 0.80
N ARG A 59 35.40 -8.95 -0.31
CA ARG A 59 36.83 -9.21 -0.49
C ARG A 59 37.59 -7.90 -0.28
N ALA A 60 38.55 -7.89 0.65
CA ALA A 60 39.40 -6.74 0.92
C ALA A 60 40.05 -6.23 -0.38
N ALA A 61 39.71 -4.99 -0.76
CA ALA A 61 40.21 -4.38 -1.98
C ALA A 61 41.71 -4.07 -1.84
N PRO A 62 42.52 -4.26 -2.89
CA PRO A 62 43.92 -3.88 -2.86
C PRO A 62 44.08 -2.37 -2.67
N LYS A 63 45.09 -1.94 -1.90
CA LYS A 63 45.44 -0.53 -1.70
C LYS A 63 45.93 0.08 -3.02
N ARG A 64 45.02 0.64 -3.82
CA ARG A 64 45.34 1.45 -4.99
C ARG A 64 45.88 2.80 -4.54
N THR A 65 46.89 3.32 -5.24
CA THR A 65 47.46 4.64 -4.98
C THR A 65 46.40 5.73 -5.26
N THR A 66 46.59 6.93 -4.71
CA THR A 66 45.66 8.05 -4.94
C THR A 66 45.49 8.37 -6.42
N ASP A 67 46.55 8.18 -7.20
CA ASP A 67 46.60 8.50 -8.63
C ASP A 67 45.82 7.45 -9.43
N ASP A 68 45.93 6.17 -9.07
CA ASP A 68 45.11 5.09 -9.66
C ASP A 68 43.62 5.25 -9.36
N ARG A 69 43.28 5.84 -8.20
CA ARG A 69 41.89 6.15 -7.84
C ARG A 69 41.36 7.31 -8.65
N LEU A 70 42.16 8.36 -8.85
CA LEU A 70 41.79 9.50 -9.69
C LEU A 70 41.61 9.08 -11.15
N ALA A 71 42.55 8.34 -11.72
CA ALA A 71 42.44 7.81 -13.09
C ALA A 71 41.23 6.87 -13.25
N GLY A 72 40.93 6.05 -12.24
CA GLY A 72 39.74 5.20 -12.24
C GLY A 72 38.42 6.00 -12.18
N ILE A 73 38.39 7.09 -11.41
CA ILE A 73 37.24 7.99 -11.33
C ILE A 73 37.04 8.71 -12.67
N GLU A 74 38.11 9.22 -13.29
CA GLU A 74 38.06 9.88 -14.60
C GLU A 74 37.57 8.94 -15.70
N ALA A 75 38.07 7.70 -15.73
CA ALA A 75 37.60 6.68 -16.67
C ALA A 75 36.11 6.35 -16.47
N SER A 76 35.67 6.22 -15.21
CA SER A 76 34.25 5.98 -14.89
C SER A 76 33.35 7.16 -15.26
N MET A 77 33.84 8.39 -15.14
CA MET A 77 33.13 9.59 -15.57
C MET A 77 33.03 9.69 -17.09
N ALA A 78 34.09 9.32 -17.82
CA ALA A 78 34.09 9.29 -19.28
C ALA A 78 33.11 8.24 -19.81
N GLU A 79 33.06 7.06 -19.20
CA GLU A 79 32.11 6.00 -19.55
C GLU A 79 30.66 6.40 -19.21
N ALA A 80 30.42 6.97 -18.03
CA ALA A 80 29.11 7.48 -17.65
C ALA A 80 28.61 8.59 -18.60
N ARG A 81 29.50 9.49 -19.04
CA ARG A 81 29.19 10.50 -20.05
C ARG A 81 28.85 9.88 -21.40
N ARG A 82 29.60 8.87 -21.85
CA ARG A 82 29.32 8.17 -23.11
C ARG A 82 27.97 7.46 -23.08
N ILE A 83 27.64 6.80 -21.97
CA ILE A 83 26.34 6.15 -21.77
C ILE A 83 25.22 7.18 -21.72
N ALA A 84 25.42 8.33 -21.07
CA ALA A 84 24.45 9.41 -21.03
C ALA A 84 24.23 10.02 -22.43
N GLU A 85 25.28 10.20 -23.23
CA GLU A 85 25.21 10.67 -24.61
C GLU A 85 24.57 9.64 -25.54
N GLU A 86 24.89 8.35 -25.43
CA GLU A 86 24.23 7.27 -26.17
C GLU A 86 22.74 7.20 -25.81
N ARG A 87 22.38 7.40 -24.54
CA ARG A 87 20.99 7.48 -24.09
C ARG A 87 20.30 8.71 -24.67
N MET A 88 20.91 9.89 -24.60
CA MET A 88 20.37 11.11 -25.21
C MET A 88 20.23 11.02 -26.73
N ARG A 89 21.10 10.28 -27.41
CA ARG A 89 21.04 10.06 -28.87
C ARG A 89 20.03 8.99 -29.27
N GLY A 90 19.85 7.94 -28.45
CA GLY A 90 18.95 6.81 -28.73
C GLY A 90 17.50 7.04 -28.33
N THR A 91 17.26 7.79 -27.25
CA THR A 91 15.93 8.32 -26.93
C THR A 91 15.84 9.73 -27.45
N GLY A 92 15.27 9.92 -28.64
CA GLY A 92 14.84 11.26 -29.07
C GLY A 92 14.07 11.89 -27.92
N ALA A 93 14.53 13.07 -27.48
CA ALA A 93 13.96 13.74 -26.32
C ALA A 93 12.43 13.73 -26.47
N PRO A 94 11.66 13.25 -25.47
CA PRO A 94 10.22 13.34 -25.53
C PRO A 94 9.90 14.83 -25.62
N THR A 95 9.54 15.30 -26.81
CA THR A 95 8.97 16.62 -26.98
C THR A 95 7.77 16.63 -26.07
N ALA A 96 7.84 17.42 -24.98
CA ALA A 96 6.72 17.60 -24.08
C ALA A 96 5.48 17.89 -24.95
N PRO A 97 4.34 17.25 -24.69
CA PRO A 97 3.15 17.45 -25.50
C PRO A 97 2.84 18.95 -25.51
N VAL A 98 3.07 19.57 -26.66
CA VAL A 98 2.85 21.00 -26.83
C VAL A 98 1.34 21.20 -26.82
N ASP A 99 0.88 22.04 -25.90
CA ASP A 99 -0.54 22.33 -25.76
C ASP A 99 -1.01 23.19 -26.94
N VAL A 100 -1.65 22.52 -27.91
CA VAL A 100 -2.14 23.13 -29.16
C VAL A 100 -3.16 24.22 -28.88
N GLU A 101 -3.93 24.13 -27.78
CA GLU A 101 -4.88 25.16 -27.40
C GLU A 101 -4.19 26.42 -26.88
N PHE A 102 -3.12 26.25 -26.10
CA PHE A 102 -2.33 27.37 -25.59
C PHE A 102 -1.71 28.20 -26.73
N GLN A 103 -1.19 27.52 -27.77
CA GLN A 103 -0.63 28.19 -28.95
C GLN A 103 -1.67 29.00 -29.72
N ARG A 104 -2.86 28.41 -29.96
CA ARG A 104 -3.97 29.09 -30.63
C ARG A 104 -4.44 30.31 -29.86
N GLU A 105 -4.50 30.22 -28.54
CA GLU A 105 -4.85 31.35 -27.68
C GLU A 105 -3.77 32.45 -27.66
N GLU A 106 -2.50 32.07 -27.73
CA GLU A 106 -1.40 33.02 -27.81
C GLU A 106 -1.39 33.78 -29.15
N GLU A 107 -1.63 33.07 -30.26
CA GLU A 107 -1.83 33.68 -31.57
C GLU A 107 -3.04 34.61 -31.58
N ARG A 108 -4.13 34.21 -30.90
CA ARG A 108 -5.32 35.05 -30.77
C ARG A 108 -5.03 36.29 -29.93
N LEU A 109 -4.32 36.19 -28.81
CA LEU A 109 -3.90 37.34 -28.00
C LEU A 109 -2.95 38.29 -28.72
N ARG A 110 -2.21 37.81 -29.73
CA ARG A 110 -1.32 38.62 -30.57
C ARG A 110 -2.07 39.44 -31.62
N ALA A 111 -3.32 39.09 -31.95
CA ALA A 111 -4.13 39.85 -32.88
C ALA A 111 -4.49 41.23 -32.30
N ALA A 112 -4.33 42.29 -33.11
CA ALA A 112 -4.58 43.66 -32.69
C ALA A 112 -6.06 43.96 -32.40
N ASP A 113 -6.97 43.14 -32.94
CA ASP A 113 -8.41 43.38 -32.97
C ASP A 113 -9.19 42.76 -31.79
N LEU A 114 -8.49 42.35 -30.72
CA LEU A 114 -9.14 41.65 -29.61
C LEU A 114 -9.99 42.55 -28.73
N SER A 115 -11.24 42.13 -28.52
CA SER A 115 -12.13 42.71 -27.51
C SER A 115 -11.65 42.41 -26.09
N GLU A 116 -11.97 43.29 -25.14
CA GLU A 116 -11.62 43.12 -23.72
C GLU A 116 -12.27 41.86 -23.11
N THR A 117 -13.50 41.55 -23.55
CA THR A 117 -14.23 40.34 -23.15
C THR A 117 -13.55 39.06 -23.65
N GLU A 118 -13.05 39.03 -24.89
CA GLU A 118 -12.27 37.91 -25.42
C GLU A 118 -10.96 37.70 -24.64
N ARG A 119 -10.24 38.78 -24.30
CA ARG A 119 -9.03 38.68 -23.46
C ARG A 119 -9.33 38.08 -22.10
N TRP A 120 -10.42 38.52 -21.46
CA TRP A 120 -10.84 37.97 -20.18
C TRP A 120 -11.20 36.48 -20.28
N GLN A 121 -11.94 36.07 -21.31
CA GLN A 121 -12.29 34.66 -21.52
C GLN A 121 -11.04 33.78 -21.73
N ILE A 122 -10.08 34.23 -22.55
CA ILE A 122 -8.82 33.50 -22.77
C ILE A 122 -8.05 33.35 -21.45
N ASN A 123 -7.92 34.43 -20.68
CA ASN A 123 -7.24 34.38 -19.39
C ASN A 123 -7.96 33.48 -18.38
N SER A 124 -9.29 33.51 -18.35
CA SER A 124 -10.12 32.64 -17.50
C SER A 124 -9.92 31.16 -17.87
N ASN A 125 -9.95 30.83 -19.17
CA ASN A 125 -9.74 29.46 -19.65
C ASN A 125 -8.34 28.96 -19.29
N ARG A 126 -7.30 29.80 -19.39
CA ARG A 126 -5.94 29.47 -18.97
C ARG A 126 -5.88 29.12 -17.49
N VAL A 127 -6.43 29.99 -16.64
CA VAL A 127 -6.46 29.75 -15.19
C VAL A 127 -7.23 28.48 -14.85
N LEU A 128 -8.34 28.19 -15.54
CA LEU A 128 -9.09 26.94 -15.35
C LEU A 128 -8.26 25.71 -15.73
N ARG A 129 -7.56 25.73 -16.87
CA ARG A 129 -6.68 24.62 -17.27
C ARG A 129 -5.53 24.42 -16.28
N ASP A 130 -4.89 25.51 -15.85
CA ASP A 130 -3.80 25.45 -14.88
C ASP A 130 -4.28 24.95 -13.51
N SER A 131 -5.46 25.40 -13.07
CA SER A 131 -6.11 24.89 -11.86
C SER A 131 -6.40 23.40 -11.97
N GLN A 132 -6.90 22.93 -13.12
CA GLN A 132 -7.16 21.51 -13.33
C GLN A 132 -5.87 20.67 -13.31
N ARG A 133 -4.79 21.17 -13.94
CA ARG A 133 -3.47 20.52 -13.89
C ARG A 133 -2.93 20.47 -12.46
N ALA A 134 -3.03 21.56 -11.72
CA ALA A 134 -2.62 21.64 -10.33
C ALA A 134 -3.43 20.67 -9.44
N ALA A 135 -4.75 20.61 -9.63
CA ALA A 135 -5.61 19.66 -8.92
C ALA A 135 -5.23 18.20 -9.23
N ASN A 136 -5.00 17.86 -10.50
CA ASN A 136 -4.58 16.52 -10.89
C ASN A 136 -3.21 16.16 -10.32
N ALA A 137 -2.27 17.10 -10.31
CA ALA A 137 -0.95 16.91 -9.71
C ALA A 137 -1.05 16.71 -8.18
N ALA A 138 -1.89 17.50 -7.50
CA ALA A 138 -2.15 17.35 -6.07
C ALA A 138 -2.79 16.00 -5.74
N LEU A 139 -3.74 15.53 -6.55
CA LEU A 139 -4.34 14.20 -6.40
C LEU A 139 -3.30 13.08 -6.56
N PHE A 140 -2.40 13.19 -7.53
CA PHE A 140 -1.32 12.23 -7.71
C PHE A 140 -0.36 12.21 -6.51
N GLN A 141 0.02 13.39 -6.01
CA GLN A 141 0.84 13.50 -4.80
C GLN A 141 0.13 12.90 -3.57
N ALA A 142 -1.17 13.16 -3.40
CA ALA A 142 -1.95 12.60 -2.31
C ALA A 142 -2.03 11.08 -2.37
N GLN A 143 -2.21 10.50 -3.57
CA GLN A 143 -2.17 9.05 -3.76
C GLN A 143 -0.78 8.47 -3.44
N ASP A 144 0.29 9.14 -3.85
CA ASP A 144 1.66 8.71 -3.55
C ASP A 144 1.96 8.71 -2.04
N LEU A 145 1.52 9.77 -1.34
CA LEU A 145 1.65 9.86 0.11
C LEU A 145 0.84 8.76 0.81
N ASN A 146 -0.39 8.50 0.38
CA ASN A 146 -1.22 7.44 0.95
C ASN A 146 -0.56 6.05 0.79
N ASP A 147 -0.06 5.74 -0.41
CA ASP A 147 0.65 4.48 -0.69
C ASP A 147 1.92 4.37 0.16
N ARG A 148 2.69 5.46 0.28
CA ARG A 148 3.85 5.52 1.18
C ARG A 148 3.47 5.23 2.63
N THR A 149 2.47 5.92 3.17
CA THR A 149 2.05 5.73 4.57
C THR A 149 1.50 4.33 4.82
N THR A 150 0.78 3.75 3.85
CA THR A 150 0.25 2.38 3.96
C THR A 150 1.36 1.35 3.89
N PHE A 151 2.40 1.60 3.10
CA PHE A 151 3.58 0.74 3.06
C PHE A 151 4.40 0.87 4.36
N GLU A 152 4.66 2.08 4.84
CA GLU A 152 5.40 2.35 6.07
C GLU A 152 4.70 1.76 7.31
N SER A 153 3.36 1.81 7.38
CA SER A 153 2.62 1.17 8.48
C SER A 153 2.78 -0.35 8.47
N LYS A 154 2.79 -0.98 7.29
CA LYS A 154 3.08 -2.41 7.14
C LYS A 154 4.54 -2.75 7.45
N VAL A 155 5.48 -1.85 7.15
CA VAL A 155 6.90 -2.01 7.52
C VAL A 155 7.09 -1.98 9.04
N ALA A 156 6.34 -1.14 9.76
CA ALA A 156 6.39 -1.12 11.22
C ALA A 156 5.88 -2.42 11.86
N ALA A 157 4.90 -3.09 11.22
CA ALA A 157 4.37 -4.37 11.69
C ALA A 157 5.24 -5.58 11.29
N ASP A 158 5.98 -5.50 10.19
CA ASP A 158 6.75 -6.61 9.63
C ASP A 158 8.22 -6.20 9.34
N PRO A 159 9.18 -6.61 10.18
CA PRO A 159 10.60 -6.30 10.02
C PRO A 159 11.20 -6.81 8.71
N HIS A 160 10.62 -7.84 8.08
CA HIS A 160 11.09 -8.35 6.80
C HIS A 160 10.90 -7.30 5.69
N ARG A 161 9.78 -6.58 5.71
CA ARG A 161 9.49 -5.50 4.74
C ARG A 161 10.47 -4.34 4.85
N ALA A 162 11.04 -4.09 6.03
CA ALA A 162 12.04 -3.05 6.24
C ALA A 162 13.29 -3.27 5.36
N ARG A 163 13.71 -4.54 5.15
CA ARG A 163 14.85 -4.90 4.29
C ARG A 163 14.61 -4.62 2.81
N TYR A 164 13.35 -4.48 2.40
CA TYR A 164 12.96 -4.21 1.01
C TYR A 164 12.63 -2.75 0.76
N ARG A 165 12.50 -1.91 1.80
CA ARG A 165 12.07 -0.50 1.68
C ARG A 165 12.87 0.25 0.61
N ASP A 166 14.19 0.28 0.75
CA ASP A 166 15.06 1.06 -0.13
C ASP A 166 15.08 0.48 -1.57
N ARG A 167 14.94 -0.86 -1.70
CA ARG A 167 14.84 -1.53 -3.00
C ARG A 167 13.52 -1.25 -3.72
N VAL A 168 12.42 -1.20 -2.97
CA VAL A 168 11.08 -0.85 -3.48
C VAL A 168 11.04 0.59 -3.97
N GLU A 169 11.65 1.53 -3.24
CA GLU A 169 11.74 2.93 -3.67
C GLU A 169 12.59 3.10 -4.94
N ALA A 170 13.72 2.40 -5.04
CA ALA A 170 14.54 2.39 -6.24
C ALA A 170 13.78 1.85 -7.46
N ALA A 171 13.09 0.71 -7.31
CA ALA A 171 12.29 0.11 -8.37
C ALA A 171 11.08 0.98 -8.75
N LEU A 172 10.46 1.67 -7.80
CA LEU A 172 9.37 2.62 -8.06
C LEU A 172 9.85 3.80 -8.90
N ALA A 173 11.03 4.33 -8.60
CA ALA A 173 11.64 5.39 -9.40
C ALA A 173 11.96 4.92 -10.83
N GLU A 174 12.37 3.67 -11.00
CA GLU A 174 12.61 3.05 -12.32
C GLU A 174 11.30 2.86 -13.11
N GLU A 175 10.26 2.29 -12.50
CA GLU A 175 8.95 2.13 -13.15
C GLU A 175 8.35 3.47 -13.58
N ARG A 176 8.50 4.52 -12.76
CA ARG A 176 8.07 5.89 -13.12
C ARG A 176 8.86 6.45 -14.30
N ARG A 177 10.15 6.16 -14.40
CA ARG A 177 10.95 6.51 -15.59
C ARG A 177 10.45 5.76 -16.84
N HIS A 178 9.88 4.57 -16.68
CA HIS A 178 9.24 3.80 -17.74
C HIS A 178 7.77 4.21 -17.98
N GLY A 179 7.26 5.24 -17.30
CA GLY A 179 5.89 5.73 -17.45
C GLY A 179 4.84 4.83 -16.80
N ARG A 180 5.24 3.89 -15.94
CA ARG A 180 4.34 3.03 -15.17
C ARG A 180 4.28 3.52 -13.73
N ASN A 181 3.09 3.51 -13.15
CA ASN A 181 2.89 3.85 -11.74
C ASN A 181 2.33 2.63 -11.01
N ALA A 182 3.23 1.79 -10.52
CA ALA A 182 2.87 0.66 -9.65
C ALA A 182 2.84 1.13 -8.19
N SER A 183 2.00 0.49 -7.36
CA SER A 183 2.02 0.74 -5.91
C SER A 183 3.29 0.14 -5.29
N ARG A 184 3.77 0.74 -4.19
CA ARG A 184 4.92 0.21 -3.43
C ARG A 184 4.69 -1.24 -3.00
N GLU A 185 3.46 -1.57 -2.63
CA GLU A 185 3.09 -2.92 -2.24
C GLU A 185 3.16 -3.93 -3.40
N ALA A 186 2.73 -3.56 -4.61
CA ALA A 186 2.84 -4.43 -5.79
C ALA A 186 4.32 -4.70 -6.13
N ILE A 187 5.16 -3.66 -6.04
CA ILE A 187 6.61 -3.80 -6.24
C ILE A 187 7.21 -4.71 -5.18
N TYR A 188 6.84 -4.53 -3.90
CA TYR A 188 7.29 -5.41 -2.82
C TYR A 188 6.97 -6.89 -3.11
N TYR A 189 5.72 -7.23 -3.44
CA TYR A 189 5.37 -8.62 -3.73
C TYR A 189 6.05 -9.16 -4.98
N HIS A 190 6.28 -8.32 -5.99
CA HIS A 190 7.04 -8.71 -7.16
C HIS A 190 8.50 -9.06 -6.80
N MET A 191 9.16 -8.23 -5.99
CA MET A 191 10.53 -8.46 -5.52
C MET A 191 10.63 -9.69 -4.62
N LEU A 192 9.67 -9.86 -3.70
CA LEU A 192 9.60 -11.02 -2.84
C LEU A 192 9.42 -12.31 -3.65
N GLY A 193 8.49 -12.30 -4.62
CA GLY A 193 8.26 -13.43 -5.51
C GLY A 193 9.49 -13.78 -6.34
N LYS A 194 10.24 -12.78 -6.80
CA LYS A 194 11.51 -12.97 -7.50
C LYS A 194 12.57 -13.61 -6.61
N ASP A 195 12.76 -13.11 -5.38
CA ASP A 195 13.76 -13.67 -4.47
C ASP A 195 13.41 -15.12 -4.02
N ILE A 196 12.12 -15.45 -3.95
CA ILE A 196 11.63 -16.83 -3.73
C ILE A 196 11.93 -17.70 -4.96
N ALA A 197 11.64 -17.22 -6.17
CA ALA A 197 11.88 -17.95 -7.41
C ALA A 197 13.38 -18.19 -7.67
N ASP A 198 14.21 -17.20 -7.33
CA ASP A 198 15.68 -17.27 -7.43
C ASP A 198 16.30 -18.18 -6.36
N GLY A 199 15.49 -18.75 -5.45
CA GLY A 199 15.94 -19.68 -4.40
C GLY A 199 16.74 -19.01 -3.28
N LYS A 200 16.84 -17.68 -3.27
CA LYS A 200 17.49 -16.90 -2.21
C LYS A 200 16.69 -16.96 -0.92
N LEU A 201 15.37 -17.00 -1.03
CA LEU A 201 14.48 -17.38 0.05
C LEU A 201 13.94 -18.77 -0.26
N LYS A 202 14.50 -19.80 0.38
CA LYS A 202 13.87 -21.12 0.36
C LYS A 202 12.53 -20.98 1.07
N PRO A 203 11.38 -21.28 0.42
CA PRO A 203 10.14 -21.39 1.16
C PRO A 203 10.37 -22.46 2.23
N LYS A 204 10.33 -22.06 3.51
CA LYS A 204 10.30 -23.01 4.62
C LYS A 204 9.05 -23.82 4.34
N ALA A 205 9.23 -25.02 3.76
CA ALA A 205 8.13 -25.93 3.52
C ALA A 205 7.41 -26.00 4.86
N LYS A 206 6.13 -25.57 4.89
CA LYS A 206 5.26 -25.64 6.06
C LYS A 206 5.73 -26.83 6.85
N ALA A 207 6.31 -26.61 8.03
CA ALA A 207 6.75 -27.71 8.86
C ALA A 207 5.51 -28.58 8.95
N LYS A 208 5.55 -29.77 8.33
CA LYS A 208 4.57 -30.78 8.63
C LYS A 208 4.77 -30.94 10.12
N THR A 209 3.89 -30.34 10.92
CA THR A 209 3.73 -30.65 12.33
C THR A 209 3.91 -32.15 12.36
N PRO A 210 4.99 -32.69 12.98
CA PRO A 210 5.23 -34.12 12.96
C PRO A 210 3.91 -34.70 13.40
N ALA A 211 3.27 -35.48 12.52
CA ALA A 211 1.94 -35.97 12.76
C ALA A 211 1.98 -36.49 14.18
N ALA A 212 1.25 -35.83 15.10
CA ALA A 212 1.14 -36.31 16.45
C ALA A 212 0.84 -37.80 16.27
N ASP A 213 1.60 -38.65 16.92
CA ASP A 213 1.44 -40.09 16.80
C ASP A 213 0.05 -40.42 17.36
N VAL A 214 -0.97 -40.23 16.51
CA VAL A 214 -2.37 -40.43 16.84
C VAL A 214 -2.49 -41.94 16.75
N PRO A 215 -2.60 -42.65 17.89
CA PRO A 215 -2.72 -44.09 17.88
C PRO A 215 -3.91 -44.44 17.00
N ARG A 216 -3.64 -45.12 15.88
CA ARG A 216 -4.68 -45.63 14.98
C ARG A 216 -5.65 -46.46 15.81
N GLY A 217 -6.81 -45.88 16.10
CA GLY A 217 -7.86 -46.50 16.91
C GLY A 217 -8.49 -45.62 17.99
N ARG A 218 -7.91 -44.45 18.32
CA ARG A 218 -8.55 -43.51 19.26
C ARG A 218 -9.09 -42.30 18.49
N THR A 219 -10.40 -42.29 18.25
CA THR A 219 -11.08 -41.08 17.78
C THR A 219 -10.96 -39.99 18.87
N PRO A 220 -10.73 -38.72 18.50
CA PRO A 220 -10.74 -37.62 19.45
C PRO A 220 -12.08 -37.63 20.19
N ALA A 221 -12.05 -37.48 21.52
CA ALA A 221 -13.23 -37.52 22.38
C ALA A 221 -14.08 -36.25 22.19
N VAL A 222 -14.65 -36.10 21.00
CA VAL A 222 -15.74 -35.17 20.73
C VAL A 222 -16.99 -35.84 21.31
N ARG A 223 -17.56 -35.25 22.36
CA ARG A 223 -18.86 -35.68 22.89
C ARG A 223 -19.90 -35.42 21.81
N SER A 224 -20.30 -36.45 21.05
CA SER A 224 -21.40 -36.32 20.09
C SER A 224 -22.71 -36.22 20.87
N ASN A 225 -23.51 -35.19 20.58
CA ASN A 225 -24.85 -35.03 21.16
C ASN A 225 -25.91 -35.83 20.38
N VAL A 226 -25.50 -36.96 19.80
CA VAL A 226 -26.36 -37.84 19.01
C VAL A 226 -26.42 -39.17 19.74
N GLN A 227 -27.59 -39.45 20.33
CA GLN A 227 -27.91 -40.71 20.98
C GLN A 227 -27.48 -41.87 20.07
N SER A 228 -26.50 -42.66 20.52
CA SER A 228 -25.99 -43.80 19.76
C SER A 228 -27.03 -44.94 19.77
N GLY A 229 -28.05 -44.81 18.92
CA GLY A 229 -28.98 -45.88 18.63
C GLY A 229 -28.26 -46.99 17.89
N ARG A 230 -28.19 -48.18 18.51
CA ARG A 230 -27.76 -49.44 17.87
C ARG A 230 -28.35 -49.50 16.46
N GLY A 231 -27.49 -49.52 15.44
CA GLY A 231 -27.91 -49.53 14.04
C GLY A 231 -28.89 -50.67 13.79
N SER A 232 -30.13 -50.31 13.43
CA SER A 232 -31.15 -51.29 13.06
C SER A 232 -30.67 -52.04 11.82
N THR A 233 -30.64 -53.37 11.92
CA THR A 233 -30.23 -54.22 10.81
C THR A 233 -31.25 -54.11 9.68
N GLU A 234 -30.80 -54.37 8.44
CA GLU A 234 -31.63 -54.21 7.24
C GLU A 234 -32.95 -55.00 7.33
N HIS A 235 -32.94 -56.13 8.03
CA HIS A 235 -34.12 -56.95 8.31
C HIS A 235 -35.17 -56.23 9.17
N GLN A 236 -34.74 -55.45 10.18
CA GLN A 236 -35.64 -54.65 11.01
C GLN A 236 -36.23 -53.47 10.25
N LYS A 237 -35.43 -52.85 9.35
CA LYS A 237 -35.91 -51.78 8.46
C LYS A 237 -36.93 -52.29 7.44
N ARG A 238 -36.77 -53.52 6.96
CA ARG A 238 -37.72 -54.17 6.05
C ARG A 238 -39.03 -54.52 6.75
N ALA A 239 -38.96 -55.03 7.98
CA ALA A 239 -40.14 -55.30 8.81
C ALA A 239 -40.94 -54.02 9.09
N ALA A 240 -40.29 -52.92 9.50
CA ALA A 240 -40.97 -51.64 9.76
C ALA A 240 -41.62 -51.01 8.51
N ARG A 241 -41.08 -51.28 7.30
CA ARG A 241 -41.72 -50.85 6.05
C ARG A 241 -42.96 -51.68 5.71
N LEU A 242 -42.94 -52.97 6.03
CA LEU A 242 -44.08 -53.87 5.80
C LEU A 242 -45.17 -53.71 6.86
N GLU A 243 -44.82 -53.30 8.08
CA GLU A 243 -45.78 -53.06 9.17
C GLU A 243 -46.77 -51.93 8.86
N ASN A 244 -46.38 -50.94 8.03
CA ASN A 244 -47.25 -49.85 7.59
C ASN A 244 -47.95 -50.12 6.24
N LEU A 245 -47.78 -51.32 5.68
CA LEU A 245 -48.48 -51.77 4.48
C LEU A 245 -49.46 -52.86 4.88
N ASN A 246 -50.72 -52.48 5.14
CA ASN A 246 -51.82 -53.43 5.26
C ASN A 246 -52.04 -54.10 3.89
N ILE A 247 -51.68 -55.39 3.80
CA ILE A 247 -52.11 -56.31 2.74
C ILE A 247 -53.07 -57.30 3.37
#